data_AF-A0A7V9SH06-F1
#
_entry.id   AF-A0A7V9SH06-F1
#
_cell.length_a   1.000
_cell.length_b   1.000
_cell.length_c   1.000
_cell.angle_alpha   90.00
_cell.angle_beta   90.00
_cell.angle_gamma   90.00
#
_symmetry.space_group_name_H-M   'P 1'
#
loop_
_entity.id
_entity.type
_entity.pdbx_description
1 polymer ?
#
loop_
_entity_poly.entity_id
_entity_poly.type
_entity_poly.pdbx_seq_one_letter_code
_entity_poly.pdbx_strand_id
1 'polypeptide(L)'
;MARGRRVLLIEFKTITGSTFKAVREAFAQLHEYDWRHQMLHPRDLRKVHRWAVFERRPDDDDIQFLEDSGLLVSWASKRSRRLVHGDETQRRLLRLSVST
;
A
#
# COMPACT_ATOMS: atom_id res chain seq x y z
N MET A 1 18.17 -3.47 -27.68
CA MET A 1 17.90 -2.60 -26.52
C MET A 1 17.04 -3.39 -25.54
N ALA A 2 17.57 -3.77 -24.38
CA ALA A 2 16.79 -4.50 -23.38
C ALA A 2 15.80 -3.54 -22.72
N ARG A 3 14.49 -3.82 -22.81
CA ARG A 3 13.45 -3.15 -22.00
C ARG A 3 13.82 -3.40 -20.54
N GLY A 4 14.35 -2.38 -19.86
CA GLY A 4 14.67 -2.45 -18.44
C GLY A 4 13.40 -2.83 -17.67
N ARG A 5 13.39 -4.01 -17.05
CA ARG A 5 12.33 -4.40 -16.12
C ARG A 5 12.28 -3.36 -15.01
N ARG A 6 11.20 -2.56 -14.98
CA ARG A 6 10.93 -1.67 -13.85
C ARG A 6 10.59 -2.56 -12.65
N VAL A 7 11.55 -2.71 -11.73
CA VAL A 7 11.33 -3.44 -10.49
C VAL A 7 10.50 -2.55 -9.58
N LEU A 8 9.25 -2.95 -9.34
CA LEU A 8 8.36 -2.33 -8.38
C LEU A 8 8.72 -2.86 -6.98
N LEU A 9 9.21 -1.99 -6.09
CA LEU A 9 9.38 -2.36 -4.69
C LEU A 9 8.05 -2.10 -3.97
N ILE A 10 7.43 -3.17 -3.48
CA ILE A 10 6.22 -3.11 -2.65
C ILE A 10 6.62 -3.54 -1.26
N GLU A 11 6.35 -2.68 -0.28
CA GLU A 11 6.38 -3.05 1.13
C GLU A 11 4.94 -3.16 1.62
N PHE A 12 4.58 -4.34 2.15
CA PHE A 12 3.23 -4.59 2.62
C PHE A 12 3.21 -4.99 4.09
N LYS A 13 2.13 -4.62 4.77
CA LYS A 13 1.82 -5.10 6.11
C LYS A 13 0.39 -5.65 6.16
N THR A 14 0.26 -6.86 6.67
CA THR A 14 -1.04 -7.44 7.02
C THR A 14 -1.48 -6.93 8.38
N ILE A 15 -2.72 -6.44 8.47
CA ILE A 15 -3.25 -5.77 9.66
C ILE A 15 -4.43 -6.59 10.19
N THR A 16 -4.27 -7.09 11.41
CA THR A 16 -5.30 -7.81 12.15
C THR A 16 -6.30 -6.81 12.72
N GLY A 17 -7.54 -6.86 12.25
CA GLY A 17 -8.58 -5.90 12.62
C GLY A 17 -8.63 -4.64 11.76
N SER A 18 -9.62 -3.79 12.03
CA SER A 18 -9.95 -2.61 11.21
C SER A 18 -10.31 -1.40 12.09
N THR A 19 -9.75 -1.33 13.29
CA THR A 19 -9.99 -0.22 14.21
C THR A 19 -9.13 0.98 13.86
N PHE A 20 -9.57 2.19 14.24
CA PHE A 20 -8.79 3.42 14.09
C PHE A 20 -7.35 3.28 14.61
N LYS A 21 -7.16 2.63 15.78
CA LYS A 21 -5.83 2.37 16.33
C LYS A 21 -4.98 1.50 15.38
N ALA A 22 -5.54 0.41 14.87
CA ALA A 22 -4.84 -0.48 13.95
C ALA A 22 -4.47 0.22 12.62
N VAL A 23 -5.35 1.10 12.13
CA VAL A 23 -5.11 1.95 10.96
C VAL A 23 -3.94 2.91 11.20
N ARG A 24 -3.93 3.61 12.34
CA ARG A 24 -2.84 4.53 12.70
C ARG A 24 -1.50 3.81 12.90
N GLU A 25 -1.51 2.64 13.52
CA GLU A 25 -0.31 1.82 13.68
C GLU A 25 0.24 1.33 12.34
N ALA A 26 -0.64 0.92 11.42
CA ALA A 26 -0.24 0.52 10.08
C ALA A 26 0.40 1.68 9.31
N PHE A 27 -0.22 2.85 9.35
CA PHE A 27 0.31 4.06 8.75
C PHE A 27 1.69 4.42 9.31
N ALA A 28 1.82 4.50 10.64
CA ALA A 28 3.07 4.88 11.30
C ALA A 28 4.22 3.92 10.92
N GLN A 29 3.98 2.61 10.94
CA GLN A 29 5.02 1.63 10.62
C GLN A 29 5.43 1.69 9.15
N LEU A 30 4.48 1.74 8.21
CA LEU A 30 4.81 1.82 6.78
C LEU A 30 5.55 3.13 6.45
N HIS A 31 5.24 4.21 7.15
CA HIS A 31 5.94 5.48 6.99
C HIS A 31 7.36 5.43 7.58
N GLU A 32 7.54 4.79 8.73
CA GLU A 32 8.85 4.58 9.35
C GLU A 32 9.77 3.71 8.49
N TYR A 33 9.22 2.67 7.86
CA TYR A 33 9.98 1.83 6.93
C TYR A 33 10.48 2.60 5.72
N ASP A 34 9.61 3.37 5.07
CA ASP A 34 9.99 4.20 3.92
C ASP A 34 11.06 5.23 4.31
N TRP A 35 10.91 5.88 5.47
CA TRP A 35 11.93 6.78 6.00
C TRP A 35 13.28 6.08 6.21
N ARG A 36 13.29 4.90 6.86
CA ARG A 36 14.51 4.11 7.06
C ARG A 36 15.14 3.68 5.74
N HIS A 37 14.33 3.26 4.77
CA HIS A 37 14.81 2.85 3.46
C HIS A 37 15.51 4.01 2.75
N GLN A 38 14.90 5.20 2.73
CA GLN A 38 15.48 6.41 2.16
C GLN A 38 16.80 6.81 2.85
N MET A 39 16.90 6.64 4.17
CA MET A 39 18.13 6.89 4.91
C MET A 39 19.26 5.91 4.58
N LEU A 40 18.94 4.61 4.43
CA LEU A 40 19.93 3.57 4.13
C LEU A 40 20.35 3.59 2.65
N HIS A 41 19.47 4.04 1.76
CA HIS A 41 19.68 4.04 0.33
C HIS A 41 19.39 5.41 -0.31
N PRO A 42 20.11 6.48 0.07
CA PRO A 42 19.81 7.85 -0.37
C PRO A 42 20.04 8.08 -1.87
N ARG A 43 20.73 7.15 -2.56
CA ARG A 43 20.95 7.17 -4.01
C ARG A 43 19.94 6.30 -4.77
N ASP A 44 19.08 5.56 -4.08
CA ASP A 44 18.04 4.77 -4.73
C ASP A 44 16.87 5.68 -5.11
N LEU A 45 16.72 5.89 -6.41
CA LEU A 45 15.64 6.70 -6.99
C LEU A 45 14.36 5.87 -7.22
N ARG A 46 14.35 4.59 -6.84
CA ARG A 46 13.17 3.74 -7.00
C ARG A 46 12.06 4.21 -6.07
N LYS A 47 10.88 4.37 -6.64
CA LYS A 47 9.67 4.68 -5.88
C LYS A 47 9.21 3.43 -5.12
N VAL A 48 9.26 3.49 -3.80
CA VAL A 48 8.70 2.44 -2.93
C VAL A 48 7.20 2.67 -2.79
N HIS A 49 6.40 1.64 -3.08
CA HIS A 49 4.97 1.67 -2.86
C HIS A 49 4.65 0.99 -1.53
N ARG A 50 3.99 1.73 -0.63
CA ARG A 50 3.56 1.24 0.68
C ARG A 50 2.15 0.67 0.57
N TRP A 51 1.93 -0.55 1.09
CA TRP A 51 0.65 -1.25 0.97
C TRP A 51 0.13 -1.76 2.32
N ALA A 52 -1.00 -1.23 2.78
CA ALA A 52 -1.75 -1.73 3.92
C ALA A 52 -2.78 -2.78 3.47
N VAL A 53 -2.72 -4.00 4.03
CA VAL A 53 -3.65 -5.08 3.72
C VAL A 53 -4.39 -5.52 4.98
N PHE A 54 -5.70 -5.32 5.04
CA PHE A 54 -6.53 -5.60 6.21
C PHE A 54 -7.29 -6.92 6.10
N GLU A 55 -7.55 -7.59 7.21
CA GLU A 55 -8.40 -8.80 7.23
C GLU A 55 -9.89 -8.52 6.99
N ARG A 56 -10.33 -7.30 7.31
CA ARG A 56 -11.70 -6.82 7.14
C ARG A 56 -11.66 -5.43 6.53
N ARG A 57 -12.73 -5.04 5.83
CA ARG A 57 -12.86 -3.68 5.28
C ARG A 57 -12.77 -2.65 6.43
N PRO A 58 -11.82 -1.69 6.38
CA PRO A 58 -11.82 -0.52 7.25
C PRO A 58 -12.98 0.41 6.93
N ASP A 59 -13.27 1.35 7.84
CA ASP A 59 -14.29 2.36 7.59
C ASP A 59 -13.85 3.28 6.44
N ASP A 60 -14.81 3.90 5.75
CA ASP A 60 -14.54 4.68 4.53
C ASP A 60 -13.59 5.87 4.80
N ASP A 61 -13.75 6.53 5.95
CA ASP A 61 -12.87 7.63 6.38
C ASP A 61 -11.41 7.17 6.60
N ASP A 62 -11.23 5.95 7.15
CA ASP A 62 -9.91 5.37 7.37
C ASP A 62 -9.25 4.95 6.04
N ILE A 63 -10.04 4.39 5.11
CA ILE A 63 -9.58 4.07 3.76
C ILE A 63 -9.10 5.36 3.08
N GLN A 64 -9.92 6.41 3.10
CA GLN A 64 -9.60 7.67 2.47
C GLN A 64 -8.35 8.31 3.08
N PHE A 65 -8.24 8.37 4.41
CA PHE A 65 -7.06 8.87 5.10
C PHE A 65 -5.75 8.18 4.63
N LEU A 66 -5.76 6.85 4.53
CA LEU A 66 -4.59 6.08 4.09
C LEU A 66 -4.26 6.33 2.62
N GLU A 67 -5.26 6.36 1.74
CA GLU A 67 -5.08 6.56 0.30
C GLU A 67 -4.57 7.97 -0.05
N ASP A 68 -5.12 8.98 0.63
CA ASP A 68 -4.68 10.38 0.53
C ASP A 68 -3.24 10.55 1.02
N SER A 69 -2.83 9.76 2.02
CA SER A 69 -1.44 9.70 2.51
C SER A 69 -0.49 8.95 1.56
N GLY A 70 -0.98 8.50 0.40
CA GLY A 70 -0.16 7.85 -0.62
C GLY A 70 0.03 6.34 -0.42
N LEU A 71 -0.69 5.71 0.52
CA LEU A 71 -0.65 4.26 0.70
C LEU A 71 -1.58 3.57 -0.31
N LEU A 72 -1.23 2.35 -0.69
CA LEU A 72 -2.16 1.39 -1.29
C LEU A 72 -2.90 0.69 -0.16
N VAL A 73 -4.20 0.45 -0.33
CA VAL A 73 -5.09 -0.10 0.68
C VAL A 73 -5.91 -1.23 0.08
N SER A 74 -5.84 -2.40 0.72
CA SER A 74 -6.66 -3.56 0.36
C SER A 74 -7.24 -4.23 1.59
N TRP A 75 -8.29 -5.02 1.41
CA TRP A 75 -8.79 -5.91 2.45
C TRP A 75 -9.26 -7.25 1.89
N ALA A 76 -9.30 -8.27 2.74
CA ALA A 76 -9.84 -9.58 2.36
C ALA A 76 -11.37 -9.54 2.23
N SER A 77 -11.89 -10.00 1.08
CA SER A 77 -13.32 -10.25 0.91
C SER A 77 -13.73 -11.53 1.63
N LYS A 78 -14.66 -11.39 2.58
CA LYS A 78 -15.29 -12.54 3.24
C LYS A 78 -16.01 -13.49 2.26
N ARG A 79 -16.50 -12.99 1.12
CA ARG A 79 -17.29 -13.78 0.16
C ARG A 79 -16.46 -14.49 -0.90
N SER A 80 -15.37 -13.89 -1.34
CA SER A 80 -14.68 -14.32 -2.56
C SER A 80 -13.25 -14.83 -2.34
N ARG A 81 -12.71 -14.80 -1.11
CA ARG A 81 -11.28 -15.09 -0.81
C ARG A 81 -10.30 -14.27 -1.68
N ARG A 82 -10.77 -13.14 -2.23
CA ARG A 82 -9.97 -12.20 -3.03
C ARG A 82 -9.67 -10.96 -2.20
N LEU A 83 -8.57 -10.29 -2.54
CA LEU A 83 -8.36 -8.92 -2.09
C LEU A 83 -9.31 -7.99 -2.83
N VAL A 84 -9.89 -7.07 -2.08
CA VAL A 84 -10.63 -5.90 -2.58
C VAL A 84 -9.77 -4.69 -2.29
N HIS A 85 -9.77 -3.74 -3.21
CA HIS A 85 -8.92 -2.56 -3.15
C HIS A 85 -9.79 -1.34 -2.87
N GLY A 86 -9.23 -0.34 -2.18
CA GLY A 86 -9.81 1.00 -2.19
C GLY A 86 -9.80 1.58 -3.60
N ASP A 87 -10.65 2.57 -3.86
CA ASP A 87 -10.87 3.09 -5.21
C ASP A 87 -9.60 3.72 -5.77
N GLU A 88 -8.89 4.51 -4.97
CA GLU A 88 -7.64 5.14 -5.41
C GLU A 88 -6.54 4.09 -5.58
N THR A 89 -6.49 3.08 -4.72
CA THR A 89 -5.60 1.93 -4.86
C THR A 89 -5.83 1.19 -6.17
N GLN A 90 -7.09 0.88 -6.51
CA GLN A 90 -7.46 0.24 -7.77
C GLN A 90 -6.99 1.07 -8.97
N ARG A 91 -7.22 2.39 -8.95
CA ARG A 91 -6.76 3.31 -10.01
C ARG A 91 -5.23 3.30 -10.14
N ARG A 92 -4.51 3.34 -9.03
CA ARG A 92 -3.03 3.30 -9.01
C ARG A 92 -2.50 1.97 -9.55
N LEU A 93 -3.06 0.84 -9.13
CA LEU A 93 -2.66 -0.48 -9.62
C LEU A 93 -2.88 -0.61 -11.13
N LEU A 94 -3.99 -0.11 -11.67
CA LEU A 94 -4.24 -0.10 -13.12
C LEU A 94 -3.17 0.73 -13.87
N ARG A 95 -2.81 1.92 -13.36
CA ARG A 95 -1.74 2.75 -13.96
C ARG A 95 -0.37 2.05 -13.93
N LEU A 96 -0.06 1.35 -12.85
CA LEU A 96 1.17 0.56 -12.73
C LEU A 96 1.18 -0.61 -13.73
N SER A 97 0.03 -1.28 -13.90
CA SER A 97 -0.15 -2.42 -14.81
C SER A 97 0.03 -2.05 -16.29
N VAL A 98 -0.39 -0.84 -16.68
CA VAL A 98 -0.27 -0.33 -18.06
C VAL A 98 1.15 0.18 -18.36
N SER A 99 1.96 0.40 -17.32
CA SER A 99 3.32 0.95 -17.42
C SER A 99 4.43 -0.13 -17.46
N THR A 100 4.04 -1.41 -17.45
CA THR A 100 4.89 -2.61 -17.55
C THR A 100 4.74 -3.30 -18.89
#